data_AF-A0A9D8GQH5-F1
#
_entry.id   AF-A0A9D8GQH5-F1
#
_cell.length_a   1.000
_cell.length_b   1.000
_cell.length_c   1.000
_cell.angle_alpha   90.00
_cell.angle_beta   90.00
_cell.angle_gamma   90.00
#
_symmetry.space_group_name_H-M   'P 1'
#
loop_
_entity.id
_entity.type
_entity.pdbx_description
1 polymer ?
#
loop_
_entity_poly.entity_id
_entity_poly.type
_entity_poly.pdbx_seq_one_letter_code
_entity_poly.pdbx_strand_id
1 'polypeptide(L)'
;MDGRSAPLGTGQRIRSRAIWAVALFTAAVPPAFVGLGIAEFSADQTNVAWPLAFGFWLLGVLFALAAAVPTLRHWDGLPSATRWLGALPLLSVSLFLSVALIAALVA
;
A
#
# COMPACT_ATOMS: atom_id res chain seq x y z
N MET A 1 2.42 -29.63 -19.48
CA MET A 1 1.79 -28.90 -18.36
C MET A 1 2.93 -28.36 -17.51
N ASP A 2 3.48 -27.22 -17.91
CA ASP A 2 4.70 -26.70 -17.26
C ASP A 2 4.27 -25.81 -16.10
N GLY A 3 4.07 -26.44 -14.95
CA GLY A 3 3.80 -25.74 -13.70
C GLY A 3 4.97 -24.83 -13.37
N ARG A 4 4.81 -23.52 -13.60
CA ARG A 4 5.71 -22.49 -13.06
C ARG A 4 5.54 -22.43 -11.54
N SER A 5 6.05 -23.44 -10.85
CA SER A 5 6.26 -23.37 -9.40
C SER A 5 7.13 -22.16 -9.12
N ALA A 6 6.65 -21.26 -8.25
CA ALA A 6 7.39 -20.06 -7.89
C ALA A 6 8.77 -20.46 -7.32
N PRO A 7 9.87 -19.75 -7.68
CA PRO A 7 11.18 -20.01 -7.12
C PRO A 7 11.15 -20.02 -5.58
N LEU A 8 11.96 -20.87 -4.95
CA LEU A 8 12.09 -20.94 -3.49
C LEU A 8 12.35 -19.53 -2.91
N GLY A 9 11.61 -19.16 -1.87
CA GLY A 9 11.70 -17.83 -1.24
C GLY A 9 10.83 -16.72 -1.88
N THR A 10 10.12 -16.99 -2.98
CA THR A 10 9.17 -16.02 -3.57
C THR A 10 8.08 -15.60 -2.58
N GLY A 11 7.55 -16.55 -1.80
CA GLY A 11 6.54 -16.26 -0.77
C GLY A 11 7.05 -15.32 0.34
N GLN A 12 8.30 -15.49 0.78
CA GLN A 12 8.90 -14.61 1.80
C GLN A 12 9.11 -13.18 1.27
N ARG A 13 9.49 -13.05 0.00
CA ARG A 13 9.62 -11.74 -0.67
C ARG A 13 8.27 -11.04 -0.82
N ILE A 14 7.21 -11.77 -1.20
CA ILE A 14 5.84 -11.23 -1.28
C ILE A 14 5.39 -10.74 0.11
N ARG A 15 5.60 -11.56 1.15
CA ARG A 15 5.23 -11.20 2.52
C ARG A 15 5.98 -9.97 3.02
N SER A 16 7.29 -9.91 2.84
CA SER A 16 8.10 -8.75 3.24
C SER A 16 7.64 -7.48 2.53
N ARG A 17 7.37 -7.53 1.22
CA ARG A 17 6.87 -6.38 0.45
C ARG A 17 5.48 -5.95 0.89
N ALA A 18 4.59 -6.90 1.19
CA ALA A 18 3.25 -6.60 1.71
C ALA A 18 3.32 -5.93 3.09
N ILE A 19 4.20 -6.40 3.99
CA ILE A 19 4.43 -5.77 5.30
C ILE A 19 4.96 -4.34 5.12
N TRP A 20 5.91 -4.12 4.22
CA TRP A 20 6.43 -2.79 3.91
C TRP A 20 5.34 -1.85 3.36
N ALA A 21 4.49 -2.34 2.45
CA ALA A 21 3.36 -1.56 1.95
C ALA A 21 2.44 -1.10 3.08
N VAL A 22 2.02 -2.03 3.95
CA VAL A 22 1.16 -1.72 5.10
C VAL A 22 1.84 -0.74 6.07
N ALA A 23 3.11 -0.94 6.39
CA ALA A 23 3.85 -0.06 7.28
C ALA A 23 3.96 1.37 6.73
N LEU A 24 4.22 1.52 5.42
CA LEU A 24 4.31 2.83 4.77
C LEU A 24 2.97 3.54 4.69
N PHE A 25 1.88 2.82 4.44
CA PHE A 25 0.53 3.40 4.50
C PHE A 25 0.19 3.88 5.91
N THR A 26 0.47 3.09 6.93
CA THR A 26 0.27 3.50 8.34
C THR A 26 1.15 4.71 8.69
N ALA A 27 2.39 4.75 8.22
CA ALA A 27 3.30 5.88 8.44
C ALA A 27 2.86 7.18 7.73
N ALA A 28 2.09 7.07 6.64
CA ALA A 28 1.52 8.23 5.95
C ALA A 28 0.37 8.89 6.74
N VAL A 29 -0.25 8.16 7.67
CA VAL A 29 -1.44 8.64 8.40
C VAL A 29 -1.15 9.88 9.25
N PRO A 30 -0.16 9.89 10.18
CA PRO A 30 0.10 11.07 11.00
C PRO A 30 0.37 12.36 10.21
N PRO A 31 1.26 12.39 9.19
CA PRO A 31 1.49 13.61 8.43
C PRO A 31 0.28 14.03 7.58
N ALA A 32 -0.59 13.10 7.15
CA ALA A 32 -1.84 13.44 6.47
C ALA A 32 -2.82 14.18 7.40
N PHE A 33 -2.96 13.74 8.66
CA PHE A 33 -3.78 14.43 9.66
C PHE A 33 -3.27 15.83 9.99
N VAL A 34 -1.94 15.99 10.09
CA VAL A 34 -1.31 17.31 10.26
C VAL A 34 -1.54 18.20 9.03
N GLY A 35 -1.35 17.66 7.82
CA GLY A 35 -1.57 18.40 6.58
C GLY A 35 -3.02 18.87 6.38
N LEU A 36 -4.00 18.08 6.79
CA LEU A 36 -5.42 18.43 6.75
C LEU A 36 -5.83 19.48 7.78
N GLY A 37 -4.92 19.94 8.66
CA GLY A 37 -5.21 20.92 9.70
C GLY A 37 -6.06 20.36 10.85
N ILE A 38 -6.18 19.04 10.96
CA ILE A 38 -6.91 18.35 12.03
C ILE A 38 -6.12 18.40 13.36
N ALA A 39 -4.80 18.61 13.28
CA ALA A 39 -3.92 18.85 14.42
C ALA A 39 -3.11 20.14 14.18
N GLU A 40 -3.31 21.15 15.02
CA GLU A 40 -2.50 22.38 15.01
C GLU A 40 -1.08 22.09 15.52
N PHE A 41 -0.11 22.07 14.61
CA PHE A 41 1.29 22.31 14.95
C PHE A 41 1.69 23.67 14.36
N SER A 42 2.31 24.49 15.21
CA SER A 42 2.62 25.91 15.01
C SER A 42 2.91 26.31 13.56
N ALA A 43 2.22 27.35 13.09
CA ALA A 43 2.18 27.89 11.73
C ALA A 43 3.53 28.32 11.08
N ASP A 44 4.67 28.01 11.69
CA ASP A 44 5.99 28.51 11.31
C ASP A 44 6.95 27.42 10.80
N GLN A 45 6.57 26.13 10.88
CA GLN A 45 7.29 25.08 10.16
C GLN A 45 6.73 25.00 8.74
N THR A 46 7.59 25.31 7.76
CA THR A 46 7.41 24.95 6.34
C THR A 46 6.55 23.68 6.25
N ASN A 47 5.39 23.74 5.60
CA ASN A 47 4.37 22.68 5.65
C ASN A 47 4.85 21.42 4.88
N VAL A 48 5.86 20.73 5.40
CA VAL A 48 6.46 19.50 4.86
C VAL A 48 5.57 18.29 5.12
N ALA A 49 4.55 18.42 5.97
CA ALA A 49 3.60 17.36 6.30
C ALA A 49 2.91 16.80 5.05
N TRP A 50 2.45 17.67 4.15
CA TRP A 50 1.82 17.25 2.89
C TRP A 50 2.77 16.46 1.97
N PRO A 51 3.97 16.99 1.61
CA PRO A 51 4.96 16.24 0.85
C PRO A 51 5.33 14.89 1.49
N LEU A 52 5.45 14.84 2.82
CA LEU A 52 5.82 13.64 3.54
C LEU A 52 4.72 12.58 3.50
N ALA A 53 3.46 12.99 3.69
CA ALA A 53 2.30 12.11 3.56
C ALA A 53 2.22 11.51 2.15
N PHE A 54 2.35 12.34 1.12
CA PHE A 54 2.41 11.88 -0.27
C PHE A 54 3.60 10.94 -0.53
N GLY A 55 4.78 11.25 0.03
CA GLY A 55 5.97 10.43 -0.10
C GLY A 55 5.76 9.02 0.47
N PHE A 56 5.29 8.91 1.70
CA PHE A 56 4.99 7.62 2.33
C PHE A 56 3.89 6.86 1.59
N TRP A 57 2.85 7.57 1.15
CA TRP A 57 1.76 6.97 0.40
C TRP A 57 2.24 6.41 -0.95
N LEU A 58 2.99 7.19 -1.73
CA LEU A 58 3.53 6.76 -3.02
C LEU A 58 4.48 5.57 -2.86
N LEU A 59 5.34 5.60 -1.84
CA LEU A 59 6.22 4.47 -1.53
C LEU A 59 5.42 3.22 -1.17
N GLY A 60 4.35 3.37 -0.38
CA GLY A 60 3.42 2.29 -0.04
C GLY A 60 2.76 1.67 -1.29
N VAL A 61 2.34 2.50 -2.25
CA VAL A 61 1.78 2.05 -3.54
C VAL A 61 2.81 1.26 -4.34
N LEU A 62 4.05 1.72 -4.42
CA LEU A 62 5.13 1.00 -5.10
C LEU A 62 5.38 -0.38 -4.47
N PHE A 63 5.39 -0.47 -3.15
CA PHE A 63 5.53 -1.75 -2.44
C PHE A 63 4.31 -2.67 -2.63
N ALA A 64 3.09 -2.11 -2.66
CA ALA A 64 1.88 -2.85 -2.97
C ALA A 64 1.92 -3.45 -4.38
N LEU A 65 2.32 -2.65 -5.38
CA LEU A 65 2.54 -3.11 -6.76
C LEU A 65 3.64 -4.17 -6.82
N ALA A 66 4.76 -3.95 -6.13
CA ALA A 66 5.88 -4.89 -6.09
C ALA A 66 5.53 -6.22 -5.41
N ALA A 67 4.54 -6.24 -4.51
CA ALA A 67 3.98 -7.46 -3.93
C ALA A 67 2.96 -8.13 -4.87
N ALA A 68 2.11 -7.35 -5.53
CA ALA A 68 1.04 -7.86 -6.37
C ALA A 68 1.52 -8.44 -7.71
N VAL A 69 2.48 -7.80 -8.38
CA VAL A 69 3.02 -8.28 -9.66
C VAL A 69 3.52 -9.73 -9.60
N PRO A 70 4.42 -10.12 -8.67
CA PRO A 70 4.86 -11.52 -8.57
C PRO A 70 3.73 -12.45 -8.11
N THR A 71 2.79 -11.95 -7.29
CA THR A 71 1.63 -12.71 -6.81
C THR A 71 0.69 -13.09 -7.95
N LEU A 72 0.38 -12.14 -8.85
CA LEU A 72 -0.43 -12.39 -10.04
C LEU A 72 0.31 -13.27 -11.06
N ARG A 73 1.62 -13.06 -11.24
CA ARG A 73 2.44 -13.87 -12.17
C ARG A 73 2.55 -15.34 -11.79
N HIS A 74 2.55 -15.66 -10.50
CA HIS A 74 2.68 -17.04 -9.99
C HIS A 74 1.45 -17.47 -9.20
N TRP A 75 0.28 -16.88 -9.51
CA TRP A 75 -0.94 -17.06 -8.73
C TRP A 75 -1.23 -18.55 -8.48
N ASP A 76 -1.22 -19.36 -9.52
CA ASP A 76 -1.55 -20.79 -9.44
C ASP A 76 -0.51 -21.63 -8.69
N GLY A 77 0.74 -21.17 -8.64
CA GLY A 77 1.84 -21.87 -7.97
C GLY A 77 2.06 -21.48 -6.50
N LEU A 78 1.31 -20.51 -5.96
CA LEU A 78 1.47 -20.02 -4.59
C LEU A 78 0.45 -20.65 -3.63
N PRO A 79 0.82 -20.86 -2.34
CA PRO A 79 -0.15 -21.20 -1.29
C PRO A 79 -1.24 -20.12 -1.17
N SER A 80 -2.48 -20.52 -0.87
CA SER A 80 -3.64 -19.62 -0.78
C SER A 80 -3.41 -18.41 0.15
N ALA A 81 -2.80 -18.63 1.32
CA ALA A 81 -2.47 -17.57 2.26
C ALA A 81 -1.51 -16.52 1.67
N THR A 82 -0.53 -16.95 0.86
CA THR A 82 0.43 -16.05 0.20
C THR A 82 -0.21 -15.25 -0.92
N ARG A 83 -1.18 -15.83 -1.64
CA ARG A 83 -1.97 -15.13 -2.68
C ARG A 83 -2.71 -13.94 -2.09
N TRP A 84 -3.44 -14.17 -1.00
CA TRP A 84 -4.20 -13.12 -0.32
C TRP A 84 -3.28 -12.05 0.27
N LEU A 85 -2.18 -12.44 0.92
CA LEU A 85 -1.20 -11.48 1.47
C LEU A 85 -0.60 -10.55 0.41
N GLY A 86 -0.32 -11.05 -0.80
CA GLY A 86 0.26 -10.25 -1.87
C GLY A 86 -0.74 -9.31 -2.56
N ALA A 87 -2.02 -9.67 -2.58
CA ALA A 87 -3.09 -8.86 -3.20
C ALA A 87 -3.72 -7.84 -2.24
N LEU A 88 -3.72 -8.14 -0.93
CA LEU A 88 -4.38 -7.34 0.11
C LEU A 88 -4.02 -5.85 0.07
N PRO A 89 -2.73 -5.46 -0.01
CA PRO A 89 -2.38 -4.04 0.01
C PRO A 89 -2.97 -3.26 -1.16
N LEU A 90 -2.98 -3.83 -2.38
CA LEU A 90 -3.60 -3.18 -3.54
C LEU A 90 -5.12 -3.10 -3.42
N LEU A 91 -5.76 -4.18 -2.93
CA LEU A 91 -7.20 -4.19 -2.72
C LEU A 91 -7.61 -3.13 -1.69
N SER A 92 -6.87 -3.00 -0.58
CA SER A 92 -7.12 -1.96 0.42
C SER A 92 -6.97 -0.56 -0.18
N VAL A 93 -5.88 -0.28 -0.91
CA VAL A 93 -5.68 1.03 -1.56
C VAL A 93 -6.81 1.34 -2.53
N SER A 94 -7.17 0.39 -3.39
CA SER A 94 -8.27 0.52 -4.35
C SER A 94 -9.60 0.79 -3.66
N LEU A 95 -9.87 0.11 -2.54
CA LEU A 95 -11.08 0.31 -1.76
C LEU A 95 -11.15 1.73 -1.20
N PHE A 96 -10.09 2.20 -0.52
CA PHE A 96 -10.06 3.56 0.04
C PHE A 96 -10.15 4.63 -1.04
N LEU A 97 -9.46 4.45 -2.18
CA LEU A 97 -9.59 5.35 -3.34
C LEU A 97 -11.01 5.40 -3.88
N SER A 98 -11.67 4.24 -3.98
CA SER A 98 -13.06 4.17 -4.45
C SER A 98 -14.01 4.87 -3.48
N VAL A 99 -13.86 4.63 -2.17
CA VAL A 99 -14.66 5.30 -1.14
C VAL A 99 -14.44 6.82 -1.18
N ALA A 100 -13.20 7.28 -1.28
CA ALA A 100 -12.88 8.71 -1.39
C ALA A 100 -13.47 9.34 -2.66
N LEU A 101 -13.37 8.65 -3.80
CA LEU A 101 -13.94 9.09 -5.07
C LEU A 101 -15.47 9.17 -5.01
N ILE A 102 -16.14 8.18 -4.41
CA ILE A 102 -17.59 8.18 -4.22
C ILE A 102 -17.99 9.33 -3.30
N ALA A 103 -17.28 9.54 -2.19
CA ALA A 103 -17.55 10.65 -1.29
C ALA A 103 -17.40 12.00 -2.00
N ALA A 104 -16.37 12.18 -2.82
CA ALA A 104 -16.16 13.40 -3.60
C ALA A 104 -17.20 13.60 -4.71
N LEU A 105 -17.79 12.53 -5.25
CA LEU A 105 -18.85 12.60 -6.26
C LEU A 105 -20.21 12.98 -5.66
N VAL A 106 -20.46 12.60 -4.41
CA VAL A 106 -21.73 12.82 -3.71
C VAL A 106 -21.73 14.11 -2.87
N ALA A 107 -20.55 14.64 -2.54
CA ALA A 107 -20.37 15.93 -1.86
C ALA A 107 -20.57 17.12 -2.82
#